data_AF-A0A527XFD6-F1
#
_entry.id   AF-A0A527XFD6-F1
#
_cell.length_a   1.000
_cell.length_b   1.000
_cell.length_c   1.000
_cell.angle_alpha   90.00
_cell.angle_beta   90.00
_cell.angle_gamma   90.00
#
_symmetry.space_group_name_H-M   'P 1'
#
loop_
_entity.id
_entity.type
_entity.pdbx_description
1 polymer ?
#
loop_
_entity_poly.entity_id
_entity_poly.type
_entity_poly.pdbx_seq_one_letter_code
_entity_poly.pdbx_strand_id
1 'polypeptide(L)' 'GQQNTEAEGHAQMDLAFSRGVNFIDTAELYPIPPKAETQGRTEKTIGSWMKANRNRDKVILASKVVGRTANTWFR' A
#
# COMPACT_ATOMS: atom_id res chain seq x y z
N GLY A 1 -6.39 -4.69 -0.99
CA GLY A 1 -5.73 -4.71 -2.30
C GLY A 1 -6.26 -5.79 -3.21
N GLN A 2 -6.03 -7.07 -2.88
CA GLN A 2 -6.52 -8.24 -3.63
C GLN A 2 -7.20 -9.24 -2.68
N GLN A 3 -6.54 -9.62 -1.59
CA GLN A 3 -7.09 -10.51 -0.55
C GLN A 3 -7.97 -9.78 0.47
N ASN A 4 -7.74 -8.48 0.65
CA ASN A 4 -8.46 -7.63 1.58
C ASN A 4 -9.13 -6.46 0.86
N THR A 5 -10.23 -5.99 1.44
CA THR A 5 -10.87 -4.71 1.14
C THR A 5 -9.99 -3.54 1.62
N GLU A 6 -10.33 -2.33 1.20
CA GLU A 6 -9.66 -1.11 1.68
C GLU A 6 -9.87 -0.90 3.19
N ALA A 7 -11.10 -1.11 3.68
CA ALA A 7 -11.45 -0.96 5.08
C ALA A 7 -10.66 -1.92 6.00
N GLU A 8 -10.51 -3.18 5.58
CA GLU A 8 -9.67 -4.14 6.31
C GLU A 8 -8.19 -3.74 6.29
N GLY A 9 -7.71 -3.17 5.17
CA GLY A 9 -6.37 -2.61 5.09
C GLY A 9 -6.17 -1.43 6.05
N HIS A 10 -7.15 -0.53 6.14
CA HIS A 10 -7.15 0.59 7.08
C HIS A 10 -7.14 0.10 8.52
N ALA A 11 -7.98 -0.88 8.87
CA ALA A 11 -8.02 -1.46 10.21
C ALA A 11 -6.68 -2.09 10.62
N GLN A 12 -5.97 -2.75 9.70
CA GLN A 12 -4.62 -3.27 9.96
C GLN A 12 -3.61 -2.15 10.20
N MET A 13 -3.66 -1.08 9.40
CA MET A 13 -2.78 0.08 9.56
C MET A 13 -3.07 0.84 10.86
N ASP A 14 -4.33 1.02 11.24
CA ASP A 14 -4.73 1.64 12.50
C ASP A 14 -4.20 0.85 13.70
N LEU A 15 -4.35 -0.49 13.67
CA LEU A 15 -3.84 -1.36 14.72
C LEU A 15 -2.31 -1.22 14.83
N ALA A 16 -1.57 -1.32 13.71
CA ALA A 16 -0.11 -1.19 13.72
C ALA A 16 0.34 0.19 14.23
N PHE A 17 -0.28 1.26 13.74
CA PHE A 17 0.04 2.63 14.11
C PHE A 17 -0.24 2.92 15.59
N SER A 18 -1.34 2.39 16.13
CA SER A 18 -1.66 2.48 17.57
C SER A 18 -0.64 1.80 18.47
N ARG A 19 0.12 0.84 17.92
CA ARG A 19 1.22 0.14 18.60
C ARG A 19 2.59 0.77 18.34
N GLY A 20 2.63 1.95 17.74
CA GLY A 20 3.86 2.70 17.48
C GLY A 20 4.59 2.31 16.20
N VAL A 21 4.03 1.42 15.37
CA VAL A 21 4.60 1.12 14.05
C VAL A 21 4.36 2.30 13.12
N ASN A 22 5.43 2.91 12.62
CA ASN A 22 5.36 4.06 11.71
C ASN A 22 6.10 3.85 10.38
N PHE A 23 6.71 2.68 10.17
CA PHE A 23 7.34 2.30 8.92
C PHE A 23 6.40 1.43 8.10
N ILE A 24 6.01 1.89 6.93
CA ILE A 24 5.14 1.16 6.00
C ILE A 24 5.93 0.84 4.73
N ASP A 25 6.03 -0.44 4.43
CA ASP A 25 6.66 -0.96 3.23
C ASP A 25 5.63 -1.33 2.17
N THR A 26 5.86 -0.92 0.93
CA THR A 26 5.03 -1.27 -0.23
C THR A 26 5.88 -1.40 -1.50
N ALA A 27 5.22 -1.65 -2.63
CA ALA A 27 5.78 -1.66 -3.97
C ALA A 27 4.68 -1.35 -4.99
N GLU A 28 5.03 -0.77 -6.14
CA GLU A 28 4.07 -0.56 -7.25
C GLU A 28 3.44 -1.88 -7.73
N LEU A 29 4.15 -2.99 -7.51
CA LEU A 29 3.75 -4.33 -7.89
C LEU A 29 2.63 -4.88 -7.00
N TYR A 30 2.55 -4.44 -5.74
CA TYR A 30 1.55 -4.93 -4.81
C TYR A 30 0.14 -4.48 -5.23
N PRO A 31 -0.88 -5.36 -5.09
CA PRO A 31 -0.93 -6.57 -4.28
C PRO A 31 -0.52 -7.88 -5.01
N ILE A 32 -0.34 -8.96 -4.23
CA ILE A 32 0.02 -10.31 -4.71
C ILE A 32 -1.21 -11.23 -4.71
N PRO A 33 -1.39 -12.13 -5.70
CA PRO A 33 -0.62 -12.23 -6.94
C PRO A 33 -0.83 -11.00 -7.83
N PRO A 34 0.22 -10.51 -8.51
CA PRO A 34 0.17 -9.26 -9.26
C PRO A 34 -0.67 -9.43 -10.53
N LYS A 35 -1.59 -8.49 -10.77
CA LYS A 35 -2.49 -8.47 -11.92
C LYS A 35 -2.67 -7.04 -12.43
N ALA A 36 -2.93 -6.88 -13.73
CA ALA A 36 -3.10 -5.57 -14.35
C ALA A 36 -4.24 -4.76 -13.70
N GLU A 37 -5.34 -5.42 -13.33
CA GLU A 37 -6.55 -4.79 -12.77
C GLU A 37 -6.36 -4.31 -11.32
N THR A 38 -5.35 -4.85 -10.63
CA THR A 38 -5.10 -4.59 -9.21
C THR A 38 -3.78 -3.88 -8.93
N GLN A 39 -2.93 -3.67 -9.93
CA GLN A 39 -1.68 -2.93 -9.82
C GLN A 39 -1.88 -1.58 -9.11
N GLY A 40 -0.99 -1.28 -8.15
CA GLY A 40 -1.00 -0.05 -7.37
C GLY A 40 -2.13 0.06 -6.34
N ARG A 41 -3.04 -0.93 -6.19
CA ARG A 41 -4.12 -0.85 -5.20
C ARG A 41 -3.60 -0.78 -3.77
N THR A 42 -2.48 -1.43 -3.46
CA THR A 42 -1.88 -1.35 -2.13
C THR A 42 -1.45 0.09 -1.80
N GLU A 43 -0.75 0.75 -2.72
CA GLU A 43 -0.33 2.15 -2.53
C GLU A 43 -1.52 3.11 -2.47
N LYS A 44 -2.58 2.87 -3.26
CA LYS A 44 -3.82 3.65 -3.19
C LYS A 44 -4.50 3.52 -1.82
N THR A 45 -4.59 2.30 -1.28
CA THR A 45 -5.15 2.04 0.06
C THR A 45 -4.32 2.72 1.17
N ILE A 46 -2.99 2.66 1.08
CA ILE A 46 -2.10 3.35 2.04
C ILE A 46 -2.27 4.88 1.93
N GLY A 47 -2.36 5.40 0.70
CA GLY A 47 -2.55 6.82 0.44
C GLY A 47 -3.89 7.35 0.95
N SER A 48 -4.98 6.61 0.75
CA SER A 48 -6.31 6.99 1.25
C SER A 48 -6.36 6.95 2.79
N TRP A 49 -5.72 5.96 3.41
CA TRP A 49 -5.58 5.89 4.87
C TRP A 49 -4.82 7.09 5.45
N MET A 50 -3.67 7.44 4.87
CA MET A 50 -2.90 8.61 5.35
C MET A 50 -3.66 9.92 5.17
N LYS A 51 -4.42 10.04 4.07
CA LYS A 51 -5.26 11.21 3.79
C LYS A 51 -6.41 11.32 4.81
N ALA A 52 -7.09 10.22 5.09
CA ALA A 52 -8.20 10.19 6.04
C ALA A 52 -7.74 10.55 7.46
N ASN A 53 -6.56 10.04 7.87
CA ASN A 53 -6.02 10.24 9.22
C ASN A 53 -5.15 11.50 9.38
N ARG A 54 -4.86 12.22 8.29
CA ARG A 54 -4.00 13.41 8.26
C ARG A 54 -2.66 13.20 9.00
N ASN A 55 -2.06 12.02 8.82
CA ASN A 55 -0.89 11.57 9.59
C ASN A 55 0.36 11.34 8.72
N ARG A 56 0.38 11.86 7.49
CA ARG A 56 1.48 11.63 6.54
C ARG A 56 2.84 12.01 7.12
N ASP A 57 2.92 13.09 7.88
CA ASP A 57 4.13 13.58 8.55
C ASP A 57 4.72 12.60 9.58
N LYS A 58 3.89 11.65 10.06
CA LYS A 58 4.26 10.66 11.08
C LYS A 58 4.62 9.29 10.49
N VAL A 59 4.54 9.12 9.18
CA VAL A 59 4.73 7.84 8.49
C VAL A 59 6.00 7.87 7.65
N ILE A 60 6.86 6.89 7.86
CA ILE A 60 7.98 6.56 6.97
C ILE A 60 7.43 5.59 5.93
N LEU A 61 7.28 6.06 4.69
CA LEU A 61 6.77 5.27 3.58
C LEU A 61 7.92 4.87 2.66
N ALA A 62 8.12 3.57 2.47
CA ALA A 62 9.06 3.00 1.50
C ALA A 62 8.30 2.29 0.39
N SER A 63 8.58 2.62 -0.87
CA SER A 63 8.06 1.91 -2.03
C SER A 63 9.20 1.39 -2.90
N LYS A 64 8.86 0.52 -3.85
CA LYS A 64 9.79 -0.16 -4.76
C LYS A 64 9.22 -0.13 -6.16
N VAL A 65 10.10 0.12 -7.11
CA VAL A 65 9.84 0.00 -8.55
C VAL A 65 10.21 -1.42 -8.99
N VAL A 66 9.40 -2.02 -9.85
CA VAL A 66 9.64 -3.36 -10.37
C VAL A 66 10.92 -3.38 -11.22
N GLY A 67 11.66 -4.48 -11.16
CA GLY A 67 12.76 -4.73 -12.10
C GLY A 67 12.25 -4.98 -13.53
N ARG A 68 13.18 -5.19 -14.46
CA ARG A 68 12.84 -5.49 -15.87
C ARG A 68 11.87 -6.66 -15.96
N THR A 69 10.77 -6.48 -16.69
CA THR A 69 9.70 -7.47 -16.84
C THR A 69 9.03 -7.36 -18.22
N ALA A 70 8.38 -8.43 -18.66
CA ALA A 70 7.56 -8.45 -19.87
C ALA A 70 6.14 -7.87 -19.65
N ASN A 71 5.76 -7.63 -18.40
CA ASN A 71 4.45 -7.07 -18.06
C ASN A 71 4.39 -5.58 -18.42
N THR A 72 3.50 -5.21 -19.33
CA THR A 72 3.37 -3.84 -19.87
C THR A 72 2.51 -2.91 -19.02
N TRP A 73 2.05 -3.36 -17.85
CA TRP A 73 1.04 -2.68 -17.03
C TRP A 73 1.55 -2.21 -15.67
N PHE A 74 2.82 -2.46 -15.33
CA PHE A 74 3.51 -1.76 -14.25
C PHE A 74 3.80 -0.30 -14.68
N ARG A 75 3.78 0.65 -13.73
CA ARG A 75 3.74 2.09 -14.01
C ARG A 75 4.61 2.89 -13.05
#